data_AF-A0A2P5F5P8-F1
#
_entry.id   AF-A0A2P5F5P8-F1
#
_cell.length_a   1.000
_cell.length_b   1.000
_cell.length_c   1.000
_cell.angle_alpha   90.00
_cell.angle_beta   90.00
_cell.angle_gamma   90.00
#
_symmetry.space_group_name_H-M   'P 1'
#
loop_
_entity.id
_entity.type
_entity.pdbx_description
1 polymer ?
#
loop_
_entity_poly.entity_id
_entity_poly.type
_entity_poly.pdbx_seq_one_letter_code
_entity_poly.pdbx_strand_id
1 'polypeptide(L)'
;MPKADRAPAKPISPSSNRATDRRSKPMARRTPATAPIAGNGSDRHRGKDVSIENLHPGFTHIFVSTFESTEAHPAHVDFANLFVVNLDKVIVFDYKPTIYRS
;
A
#
# COMPACT_ATOMS: atom_id res chain seq x y z
N MET A 1 -40.22 53.06 -3.49
CA MET A 1 -38.95 52.35 -3.72
C MET A 1 -39.25 51.01 -4.39
N PRO A 2 -38.75 50.71 -5.59
CA PRO A 2 -39.00 49.41 -6.22
C PRO A 2 -38.05 48.35 -5.63
N LYS A 3 -38.59 47.16 -5.31
CA LYS A 3 -37.79 46.00 -4.92
C LYS A 3 -37.09 45.46 -6.17
N ALA A 4 -35.77 45.32 -6.11
CA ALA A 4 -34.97 44.70 -7.17
C ALA A 4 -35.15 43.17 -7.13
N ASP A 5 -35.71 42.60 -8.18
CA ASP A 5 -35.75 41.16 -8.39
C ASP A 5 -34.33 40.65 -8.71
N ARG A 6 -33.80 39.80 -7.81
CA ARG A 6 -32.49 39.15 -7.97
C ARG A 6 -32.64 37.93 -8.88
N ALA A 7 -32.04 37.96 -10.06
CA ALA A 7 -32.01 36.85 -11.01
C ALA A 7 -31.36 35.58 -10.42
N PRO A 8 -31.80 34.36 -10.82
CA PRO A 8 -31.24 33.11 -10.29
C PRO A 8 -29.81 32.85 -10.81
N ALA A 9 -28.93 32.42 -9.90
CA ALA A 9 -27.57 32.03 -10.22
C ALA A 9 -27.54 30.80 -11.15
N LYS A 10 -26.72 30.85 -12.21
CA LYS A 10 -26.52 29.72 -13.14
C LYS A 10 -25.84 28.55 -12.42
N PRO A 11 -26.24 27.29 -12.68
CA PRO A 11 -25.57 26.13 -12.13
C PRO A 11 -24.17 25.97 -12.73
N ILE A 12 -23.17 25.82 -11.87
CA ILE A 12 -21.78 25.56 -12.23
C ILE A 12 -21.71 24.10 -12.71
N SER A 13 -21.36 23.90 -13.98
CA SER A 13 -21.11 22.58 -14.57
C SER A 13 -19.98 21.87 -13.82
N PRO A 14 -20.10 20.58 -13.46
CA PRO A 14 -18.98 19.85 -12.89
C PRO A 14 -17.90 19.68 -13.95
N SER A 15 -16.75 20.32 -13.73
CA SER A 15 -15.52 20.08 -14.47
C SER A 15 -15.16 18.60 -14.36
N SER A 16 -15.34 17.88 -15.46
CA SER A 16 -14.92 16.50 -15.64
C SER A 16 -13.39 16.41 -15.54
N ASN A 17 -12.86 16.24 -14.33
CA ASN A 17 -11.49 15.81 -14.11
C ASN A 17 -11.39 14.29 -14.36
N ARG A 18 -11.59 13.89 -15.62
CA ARG A 18 -11.32 12.53 -16.11
C ARG A 18 -9.88 12.47 -16.61
N ALA A 19 -8.92 12.56 -15.69
CA ALA A 19 -7.50 12.47 -16.03
C ALA A 19 -6.64 11.89 -14.91
N THR A 20 -7.02 10.74 -14.32
CA THR A 20 -6.11 10.00 -13.42
C THR A 20 -6.19 8.47 -13.53
N ASP A 21 -6.99 7.89 -14.44
CA ASP A 21 -7.34 6.46 -14.37
C ASP A 21 -6.67 5.57 -15.45
N ARG A 22 -5.39 5.82 -15.78
CA ARG A 22 -4.65 4.91 -16.70
C ARG A 22 -3.22 4.56 -16.31
N ARG A 23 -2.69 5.07 -15.20
CA ARG A 23 -1.34 4.71 -14.69
C ARG A 23 -1.33 4.09 -13.30
N SER A 24 -2.50 3.73 -12.78
CA SER A 24 -2.70 2.98 -11.54
C SER A 24 -3.20 1.56 -11.84
N LYS A 25 -2.49 0.85 -12.71
CA LYS A 25 -2.40 -0.62 -12.57
C LYS A 25 -1.01 -0.96 -12.02
N PRO A 26 -0.71 -0.68 -10.75
CA PRO A 26 0.62 -0.92 -10.21
C PRO A 26 0.61 -2.31 -9.61
N MET A 27 1.30 -3.26 -10.24
CA MET A 27 1.93 -4.45 -9.64
C MET A 27 1.09 -5.45 -8.81
N ALA A 28 -0.10 -5.10 -8.33
CA ALA A 28 -0.94 -5.89 -7.42
C ALA A 28 -1.56 -7.12 -8.10
N ARG A 29 -1.71 -7.08 -9.44
CA ARG A 29 -2.10 -8.24 -10.26
C ARG A 29 -0.91 -9.07 -10.77
N ARG A 30 0.32 -8.55 -10.68
CA ARG A 30 1.54 -9.21 -11.21
C ARG A 30 2.43 -9.80 -10.14
N THR A 31 2.28 -9.40 -8.89
CA THR A 31 2.68 -10.26 -7.77
C THR A 31 1.54 -11.24 -7.56
N PRO A 32 1.65 -12.53 -7.94
CA PRO A 32 0.87 -13.53 -7.24
C PRO A 32 1.17 -13.37 -5.74
N ALA A 33 0.32 -13.88 -4.87
CA ALA A 33 0.61 -14.05 -3.43
C ALA A 33 1.79 -15.02 -3.18
N THR A 34 2.73 -15.09 -4.12
CA THR A 34 3.69 -16.15 -4.40
C THR A 34 4.83 -15.62 -5.31
N ALA A 35 5.16 -14.32 -5.27
CA ALA A 35 6.52 -13.96 -5.68
C ALA A 35 7.43 -14.63 -4.65
N PRO A 36 8.35 -15.54 -5.04
CA PRO A 36 9.21 -16.18 -4.08
C PRO A 36 10.18 -15.10 -3.60
N ILE A 37 9.87 -14.46 -2.48
CA ILE A 37 10.91 -13.90 -1.63
C ILE A 37 11.64 -15.14 -1.14
N ALA A 38 12.63 -15.53 -1.94
CA ALA A 38 13.38 -16.74 -1.75
C ALA A 38 14.04 -16.65 -0.39
N GLY A 39 13.74 -17.63 0.43
CA GLY A 39 14.10 -17.67 1.84
C GLY A 39 13.31 -18.82 2.44
N ASN A 40 13.90 -19.47 3.44
CA ASN A 40 13.38 -20.64 4.14
C ASN A 40 12.20 -20.26 5.06
N GLY A 41 11.40 -19.27 4.66
CA GLY A 41 10.27 -18.79 5.43
C GLY A 41 9.09 -19.73 5.30
N SER A 42 8.65 -20.25 6.43
CA SER A 42 7.59 -21.25 6.54
C SER A 42 6.18 -20.64 6.41
N ASP A 43 6.04 -19.33 6.66
CA ASP A 43 4.75 -18.63 6.58
C ASP A 43 4.89 -17.22 6.00
N ARG A 44 3.98 -16.87 5.07
CA ARG A 44 3.99 -15.59 4.34
C ARG A 44 2.60 -15.02 4.22
N HIS A 45 2.42 -13.77 4.67
CA HIS A 45 1.14 -13.07 4.65
C HIS A 45 1.28 -11.66 4.10
N ARG A 46 0.19 -11.15 3.49
CA ARG A 46 0.08 -9.76 3.02
C ARG A 46 -1.26 -9.19 3.45
N GLY A 47 -1.24 -7.99 4.01
CA GLY A 47 -2.43 -7.20 4.33
C GLY A 47 -2.44 -5.89 3.57
N LYS A 48 -3.64 -5.40 3.24
CA LYS A 48 -3.86 -4.00 2.85
C LYS A 48 -4.39 -3.28 4.08
N ASP A 49 -3.89 -2.07 4.33
CA ASP A 49 -4.43 -1.24 5.39
C ASP A 49 -5.89 -0.87 5.10
N VAL A 50 -6.73 -1.04 6.13
CA VAL A 50 -8.17 -0.74 6.14
C VAL A 50 -8.55 0.07 7.39
N SER A 51 -7.54 0.60 8.10
CA SER A 51 -7.74 1.41 9.29
C SER A 51 -8.57 2.65 8.97
N ILE A 52 -9.46 3.02 9.90
CA ILE A 52 -10.24 4.26 9.86
C ILE A 52 -9.60 5.34 10.75
N GLU A 53 -8.66 4.94 11.59
CA GLU A 53 -8.00 5.73 12.62
C GLU A 53 -7.02 6.75 12.03
N ASN A 54 -6.66 6.63 10.75
CA ASN A 54 -5.75 7.54 10.03
C ASN A 54 -4.36 7.72 10.70
N LEU A 55 -3.90 6.69 11.41
CA LEU A 55 -2.58 6.64 12.05
C LEU A 55 -1.54 5.85 11.25
N HIS A 56 -1.78 5.65 9.95
CA HIS A 56 -1.00 4.77 9.09
C HIS A 56 0.00 5.53 8.20
N PRO A 57 0.61 6.64 8.63
CA PRO A 57 1.21 7.76 7.85
C PRO A 57 1.44 7.53 6.33
N GLY A 58 0.37 7.27 5.57
CA GLY A 58 0.43 6.95 4.13
C GLY A 58 1.03 5.59 3.74
N PHE A 59 1.34 4.70 4.67
CA PHE A 59 1.54 3.27 4.41
C PHE A 59 0.20 2.62 4.02
N THR A 60 0.26 1.66 3.09
CA THR A 60 -0.94 1.07 2.47
C THR A 60 -0.99 -0.45 2.53
N HIS A 61 0.15 -1.09 2.78
CA HIS A 61 0.28 -2.54 2.80
C HIS A 61 1.26 -2.98 3.88
N ILE A 62 1.04 -4.18 4.42
CA ILE A 62 1.94 -4.89 5.32
C ILE A 62 2.29 -6.23 4.68
N PHE A 63 3.55 -6.62 4.76
CA PHE A 63 4.05 -7.94 4.39
C PHE A 63 4.65 -8.56 5.64
N VAL A 64 4.24 -9.78 5.97
CA VAL A 64 4.78 -10.56 7.09
C VAL A 64 5.40 -11.82 6.52
N SER A 65 6.61 -12.13 6.96
CA SER A 65 7.30 -13.38 6.62
C SER A 65 7.99 -13.90 7.85
N THR A 66 7.72 -15.16 8.18
CA THR A 66 8.34 -15.86 9.30
C THR A 66 9.47 -16.71 8.75
N PHE A 67 10.67 -16.58 9.33
CA PHE A 67 11.85 -17.35 8.93
C PHE A 67 12.32 -18.23 10.09
N GLU A 68 12.83 -19.42 9.76
CA GLU A 68 13.47 -20.30 10.75
C GLU A 68 14.91 -19.88 11.06
N SER A 69 15.58 -19.20 10.13
CA SER A 69 16.96 -18.73 10.24
C SER A 69 17.12 -17.33 9.61
N THR A 70 18.13 -16.60 10.05
CA THR A 70 18.44 -15.22 9.60
C THR A 70 19.39 -15.18 8.39
N GLU A 71 19.54 -16.29 7.66
CA GLU A 71 20.45 -16.36 6.52
C GLU A 71 19.94 -15.55 5.32
N ALA A 72 20.83 -14.77 4.71
CA ALA A 72 20.53 -13.98 3.52
C ALA A 72 20.47 -14.87 2.27
N HIS A 73 19.34 -14.86 1.56
CA HIS A 73 19.17 -15.63 0.34
C HIS A 73 19.48 -14.76 -0.90
N PRO A 74 20.27 -15.23 -1.88
CA PRO A 74 20.67 -14.43 -3.05
C PRO A 74 19.48 -13.86 -3.84
N ALA A 75 18.40 -14.63 -4.01
CA ALA A 75 17.18 -14.14 -4.67
C ALA A 75 16.40 -13.05 -3.91
N HIS A 76 16.73 -12.75 -2.64
CA HIS A 76 16.19 -11.56 -1.95
C HIS A 76 16.74 -10.26 -2.57
N VAL A 77 18.00 -10.26 -3.05
CA VAL A 77 18.62 -9.07 -3.66
C VAL A 77 17.93 -8.69 -4.96
N ASP A 78 17.67 -9.68 -5.82
CA ASP A 78 16.98 -9.47 -7.09
C ASP A 78 15.55 -8.97 -6.89
N PHE A 79 14.84 -9.53 -5.90
CA PHE A 79 13.51 -9.06 -5.53
C PHE A 79 13.54 -7.64 -4.97
N ALA A 80 14.50 -7.31 -4.10
CA ALA A 80 14.62 -5.99 -3.51
C ALA A 80 14.82 -4.91 -4.58
N ASN A 81 15.63 -5.17 -5.61
CA ASN A 81 15.85 -4.25 -6.72
C ASN A 81 14.56 -3.93 -7.48
N LEU A 82 13.69 -4.92 -7.70
CA LEU A 82 12.38 -4.72 -8.33
C LEU A 82 11.36 -4.09 -7.37
N PHE A 83 11.45 -4.39 -6.08
CA PHE A 83 10.48 -3.96 -5.08
C PHE A 83 10.68 -2.50 -4.69
N VAL A 84 11.91 -2.09 -4.36
CA VAL A 84 12.22 -0.75 -3.82
C VAL A 84 11.87 0.36 -4.81
N VAL A 85 12.08 0.16 -6.12
CA VAL A 85 11.76 1.18 -7.14
C VAL A 85 10.27 1.46 -7.30
N ASN A 86 9.40 0.62 -6.72
CA ASN A 86 7.95 0.76 -6.78
C ASN A 86 7.35 1.25 -5.44
N LEU A 87 8.17 1.65 -4.47
CA LEU A 87 7.72 2.11 -3.15
C LEU A 87 8.06 3.58 -2.95
N ASP A 88 7.09 4.34 -2.44
CA ASP A 88 7.35 5.71 -1.97
C ASP A 88 8.04 5.71 -0.60
N LYS A 89 7.74 4.70 0.23
CA LYS A 89 8.27 4.54 1.60
C LYS A 89 8.20 3.08 2.04
N VAL A 90 9.15 2.66 2.87
CA VAL A 90 9.20 1.31 3.47
C VAL A 90 9.77 1.38 4.88
N ILE A 91 9.22 0.57 5.79
CA ILE A 91 9.78 0.31 7.12
C ILE A 91 9.84 -1.20 7.27
N VAL A 92 10.99 -1.71 7.71
CA VAL A 92 11.23 -3.14 7.91
C VAL A 92 11.48 -3.38 9.38
N PHE A 93 10.76 -4.37 9.93
CA PHE A 93 10.95 -4.85 11.29
C PHE A 93 11.41 -6.30 11.25
N ASP A 94 12.53 -6.59 11.90
CA ASP A 94 12.93 -7.95 12.25
C ASP A 94 12.76 -8.10 13.76
N TYR A 95 11.94 -9.06 14.17
CA TYR A 95 11.59 -9.25 15.58
C TYR A 95 11.33 -10.72 15.88
N LYS A 96 11.66 -11.12 17.11
CA LYS A 96 11.22 -12.41 17.66
C LYS A 96 9.87 -12.22 18.36
N PRO A 97 8.81 -12.94 17.97
CA PRO A 97 7.52 -12.84 18.66
C PRO A 97 7.65 -13.23 20.13
N THR A 98 7.34 -12.31 21.04
CA THR A 98 7.26 -12.60 22.47
C THR A 98 5.83 -12.94 22.83
N ILE A 99 5.58 -14.15 23.33
CA ILE A 99 4.25 -14.53 23.81
C ILE A 99 4.07 -13.98 25.22
N TYR A 100 3.16 -13.02 25.38
CA TYR A 100 2.71 -12.58 26.69
C TYR A 100 1.56 -13.47 27.17
N ARG A 101 1.63 -13.95 28.42
CA ARG A 101 0.54 -14.65 29.10
C ARG A 101 0.17 -13.85 30.34
N SER A 102 -1.11 -13.48 30.46
CA SER A 102 -1.70 -12.81 31.62
C SER A 102 -2.22 -13.82 32.64
#